data_AF-X1MS03-F1
#
_entry.id   AF-X1MS03-F1
#
_cell.length_a   1.000
_cell.length_b   1.000
_cell.length_c   1.000
_cell.angle_alpha   90.00
_cell.angle_beta   90.00
_cell.angle_gamma   90.00
#
_symmetry.space_group_name_H-M   'P 1'
#
loop_
_entity.id
_entity.type
_entity.pdbx_description
1 polymer ?
#
loop_
_entity_poly.entity_id
_entity_poly.type
_entity_poly.pdbx_seq_one_letter_code
_entity_poly.pdbx_strand_id
1 'polypeptide(L)'
;MALGKKIGDAVIGASINKTGSFQFEATKVGKDTTLAQIIRMVEEAQGSKAPIQRLADVIASYFVPIVIGIATITFIIWYFMGPAPSLTFALLNFVAVLIIACPCALGLATPTAIMVGTGKGAEHGVLIRSAEALERSHQINAVLLDKTGTLTQGKPEVTDIIAAPSSSQEEVLRLAASAEHSSEHPLGEAIVRAASKKL
;
A
#
# COMPACT_ATOMS: atom_id res chain seq x y z
N MET A 1 -8.14 18.48 -11.40
CA MET A 1 -8.74 19.61 -12.13
C MET A 1 -9.82 19.05 -13.03
N ALA A 2 -11.04 19.61 -13.01
CA ALA A 2 -12.12 19.13 -13.88
C ALA A 2 -11.75 19.43 -15.35
N LEU A 3 -12.01 18.49 -16.24
CA LEU A 3 -11.76 18.63 -17.68
C LEU A 3 -13.07 18.95 -18.38
N GLY A 4 -13.08 20.00 -19.20
CA GLY A 4 -14.20 20.26 -20.10
C GLY A 4 -14.37 19.10 -21.08
N LYS A 5 -15.61 18.62 -21.23
CA LYS A 5 -15.95 17.53 -22.17
C LYS A 5 -16.84 18.07 -23.29
N LYS A 6 -16.51 17.68 -24.51
CA LYS A 6 -17.25 18.01 -25.73
C LYS A 6 -17.73 16.75 -26.45
N ILE A 7 -18.59 16.93 -27.44
CA ILE A 7 -19.07 15.83 -28.30
C ILE A 7 -17.86 15.14 -28.94
N GLY A 8 -17.78 13.81 -28.78
CA GLY A 8 -16.67 12.99 -29.27
C GLY A 8 -15.59 12.68 -28.25
N ASP A 9 -15.57 13.35 -27.08
CA ASP A 9 -14.59 13.05 -26.04
C ASP A 9 -14.92 11.76 -25.29
N ALA A 10 -13.90 10.95 -25.03
CA ALA A 10 -14.04 9.77 -24.19
C ALA A 10 -14.30 10.15 -22.72
N VAL A 11 -15.21 9.42 -22.08
CA VAL A 11 -15.50 9.53 -20.64
C VAL A 11 -15.14 8.22 -19.94
N ILE A 12 -14.55 8.32 -18.75
CA ILE A 12 -14.10 7.15 -17.97
C ILE A 12 -15.15 6.85 -16.90
N GLY A 13 -15.57 5.58 -16.82
CA GLY A 13 -16.48 5.12 -15.78
C GLY A 13 -15.95 5.41 -14.37
N ALA A 14 -16.85 5.73 -13.43
CA ALA A 14 -16.57 6.19 -12.07
C ALA A 14 -15.92 7.59 -11.94
N SER A 15 -15.75 8.34 -13.03
CA SER A 15 -15.49 9.78 -12.93
C SER A 15 -16.74 10.52 -12.42
N ILE A 16 -16.53 11.57 -11.63
CA ILE A 16 -17.62 12.39 -11.10
C ILE A 16 -17.90 13.51 -12.08
N ASN A 17 -19.10 13.48 -12.67
CA ASN A 17 -19.61 14.63 -13.38
C ASN A 17 -19.84 15.78 -12.38
N LYS A 18 -19.15 16.91 -12.59
CA LYS A 18 -19.28 18.08 -11.73
C LYS A 18 -20.47 18.94 -12.16
N THR A 19 -20.58 19.20 -13.46
CA THR A 19 -21.43 20.29 -13.99
C THR A 19 -22.11 19.86 -15.28
N GLY A 20 -23.37 20.25 -15.43
CA GLY A 20 -24.17 19.98 -16.63
C GLY A 20 -24.67 18.54 -16.73
N SER A 21 -25.48 18.26 -17.75
CA SER A 21 -25.91 16.91 -18.11
C SER A 21 -25.52 16.62 -19.55
N PHE A 22 -25.16 15.38 -19.82
CA PHE A 22 -24.86 14.93 -21.17
C PHE A 22 -25.25 13.47 -21.31
N GLN A 23 -25.54 13.06 -22.54
CA GLN A 23 -25.71 11.66 -22.90
C GLN A 23 -24.38 11.15 -23.45
N PHE A 24 -24.06 9.90 -23.17
CA PHE A 24 -22.85 9.26 -23.67
C PHE A 24 -23.19 7.85 -24.17
N GLU A 25 -22.40 7.39 -25.12
CA GLU A 25 -22.47 6.02 -25.61
C GLU A 25 -21.52 5.13 -24.81
N ALA A 26 -22.02 4.00 -24.31
CA ALA A 26 -21.22 3.06 -23.55
C ALA A 26 -20.35 2.21 -24.51
N THR A 27 -19.07 2.56 -24.62
CA THR A 27 -18.11 1.85 -25.49
C THR A 27 -17.43 0.65 -24.82
N LYS A 28 -17.29 0.66 -23.49
CA LYS A 28 -16.72 -0.44 -22.68
C LYS A 28 -17.55 -0.64 -21.41
N VAL A 29 -17.95 -1.88 -21.12
CA VAL A 29 -18.83 -2.23 -19.99
C VAL A 29 -18.31 -3.43 -19.21
N GLY A 30 -18.70 -3.55 -17.95
CA GLY A 30 -18.29 -4.65 -17.07
C GLY A 30 -16.77 -4.77 -16.93
N LYS A 31 -16.22 -5.93 -17.33
CA LYS A 31 -14.80 -6.27 -17.17
C LYS A 31 -13.85 -5.45 -18.04
N ASP A 32 -14.37 -4.83 -19.10
CA ASP A 32 -13.57 -4.03 -20.04
C ASP A 32 -13.46 -2.55 -19.62
N THR A 33 -14.11 -2.16 -18.52
CA THR A 33 -14.00 -0.80 -17.97
C THR A 33 -12.59 -0.55 -17.41
N THR A 34 -12.14 0.70 -17.49
CA THR A 34 -10.85 1.11 -16.90
C THR A 34 -10.77 0.77 -15.41
N LEU A 35 -11.87 0.92 -14.67
CA LEU A 35 -11.93 0.57 -13.24
C LEU A 35 -11.75 -0.93 -13.02
N ALA A 36 -12.43 -1.79 -13.80
CA ALA A 36 -12.26 -3.23 -13.68
C ALA A 36 -10.85 -3.69 -14.03
N GLN A 37 -10.18 -3.04 -14.99
CA GLN A 37 -8.77 -3.31 -15.28
C GLN A 37 -7.86 -2.93 -14.11
N ILE A 38 -8.12 -1.78 -13.45
CA ILE A 38 -7.38 -1.38 -12.25
C ILE A 38 -7.58 -2.39 -11.12
N ILE A 39 -8.83 -2.80 -10.85
CA ILE A 39 -9.14 -3.79 -9.81
C ILE A 39 -8.40 -5.10 -10.08
N ARG A 40 -8.44 -5.60 -11.33
CA ARG A 40 -7.74 -6.83 -11.71
C ARG A 40 -6.23 -6.73 -11.50
N MET A 41 -5.60 -5.61 -11.88
CA MET A 41 -4.17 -5.38 -11.62
C MET A 41 -3.85 -5.35 -10.12
N VAL A 42 -4.74 -4.79 -9.30
CA VAL A 42 -4.59 -4.77 -7.84
C VAL A 42 -4.75 -6.18 -7.25
N GLU A 43 -5.74 -6.95 -7.70
CA GLU A 43 -5.94 -8.34 -7.27
C GLU A 43 -4.77 -9.25 -7.65
N GLU A 44 -4.27 -9.12 -8.88
CA GLU A 44 -3.05 -9.82 -9.35
C GLU A 44 -1.84 -9.46 -8.48
N ALA A 45 -1.73 -8.20 -8.04
CA ALA A 45 -0.67 -7.76 -7.14
C ALA A 45 -0.86 -8.20 -5.67
N GLN A 46 -2.09 -8.35 -5.18
CA GLN A 46 -2.37 -8.78 -3.80
C GLN A 46 -2.29 -10.29 -3.56
N GLY A 47 -2.22 -11.10 -4.62
CA GLY A 47 -2.04 -12.55 -4.53
C GLY A 47 -0.61 -13.01 -4.15
N SER A 48 0.35 -12.10 -3.98
CA SER A 48 1.75 -12.47 -3.71
C SER A 48 2.02 -12.68 -2.22
N LYS A 49 2.58 -13.85 -1.87
CA LYS A 49 3.06 -14.14 -0.51
C LYS A 49 4.22 -13.21 -0.13
N ALA A 50 4.15 -12.63 1.06
CA ALA A 50 5.19 -11.79 1.64
C ALA A 50 6.57 -12.49 1.69
N PRO A 51 7.68 -11.79 1.44
CA PRO A 51 9.02 -12.37 1.33
C PRO A 51 9.53 -13.09 2.58
N ILE A 52 9.33 -12.58 3.81
CA ILE A 52 9.88 -13.24 5.02
C ILE A 52 9.15 -14.54 5.40
N GLN A 53 7.87 -14.71 5.03
CA GLN A 53 7.15 -15.95 5.28
C GLN A 53 7.86 -17.11 4.54
N ARG A 54 8.46 -16.81 3.39
CA ARG A 54 9.34 -17.74 2.67
C ARG A 54 10.64 -18.03 3.42
N LEU A 55 11.18 -17.08 4.19
CA LEU A 55 12.41 -17.28 4.95
C LEU A 55 12.20 -18.28 6.10
N ALA A 56 11.09 -18.15 6.83
CA ALA A 56 10.71 -19.14 7.84
C ALA A 56 10.46 -20.52 7.22
N ASP A 57 9.75 -20.57 6.07
CA ASP A 57 9.53 -21.81 5.32
C ASP A 57 10.84 -22.44 4.82
N VAL A 58 11.79 -21.62 4.37
CA VAL A 58 13.12 -22.06 3.93
C VAL A 58 13.91 -22.62 5.12
N ILE A 59 13.96 -21.92 6.26
CA ILE A 59 14.63 -22.41 7.45
C ILE A 59 14.02 -23.74 7.89
N ALA A 60 12.69 -23.86 7.93
CA ALA A 60 12.01 -25.11 8.24
C ALA A 60 12.35 -26.24 7.25
N SER A 61 12.43 -25.92 5.95
CA SER A 61 12.75 -26.90 4.90
C SER A 61 14.15 -27.50 5.03
N TYR A 62 15.12 -26.75 5.55
CA TYR A 62 16.47 -27.27 5.85
C TYR A 62 16.56 -27.89 7.24
N PHE A 63 15.91 -27.28 8.23
CA PHE A 63 16.00 -27.68 9.63
C PHE A 63 15.35 -29.05 9.89
N VAL A 64 14.17 -29.32 9.30
CA VAL A 64 13.45 -30.58 9.51
C VAL A 64 14.27 -31.81 9.04
N PRO A 65 14.83 -31.85 7.80
CA PRO A 65 15.67 -32.96 7.38
C PRO A 65 16.93 -33.15 8.23
N ILE A 66 17.58 -32.05 8.66
CA ILE A 66 18.79 -32.10 9.51
C ILE A 66 18.46 -32.74 10.86
N VAL A 67 17.38 -32.31 11.51
CA VAL A 67 16.95 -32.84 12.82
C VAL A 67 16.59 -34.31 12.72
N ILE A 68 15.87 -34.71 11.67
CA ILE A 68 15.55 -36.13 11.42
C ILE A 68 16.84 -36.93 11.24
N GLY A 69 17.81 -36.42 10.47
CA GLY A 69 19.12 -37.06 10.29
C GLY A 69 19.86 -37.25 11.61
N ILE A 70 19.94 -36.21 12.45
CA ILE A 70 20.58 -36.27 13.77
C ILE A 70 19.86 -37.25 14.69
N ALA A 71 18.52 -37.24 14.70
CA ALA A 71 17.72 -38.15 15.50
C ALA A 71 17.99 -39.61 15.07
N THR A 72 17.98 -39.91 13.77
CA THR A 72 18.29 -41.26 13.24
C THR A 72 19.71 -41.69 13.59
N ILE A 73 20.72 -40.82 13.48
CA ILE A 73 22.09 -41.13 13.88
C ILE A 73 22.16 -41.44 15.38
N THR A 74 21.48 -40.63 16.21
CA THR A 74 21.40 -40.83 17.66
C THR A 74 20.76 -42.17 18.00
N PHE A 75 19.68 -42.55 17.31
CA PHE A 75 19.04 -43.85 17.47
C PHE A 75 20.01 -45.00 17.15
N ILE A 76 20.74 -44.93 16.04
CA ILE A 76 21.69 -45.96 15.62
C ILE A 76 22.81 -46.13 16.66
N ILE A 77 23.41 -45.03 17.12
CA ILE A 77 24.51 -45.06 18.10
C ILE A 77 24.05 -45.74 19.40
N TRP A 78 22.91 -45.31 19.95
CA TRP A 78 22.39 -45.85 21.20
C TRP A 78 21.84 -47.27 21.08
N TYR A 79 21.41 -47.69 19.89
CA TYR A 79 21.00 -49.06 19.64
C TYR A 79 22.19 -50.04 19.71
N PHE A 80 23.36 -49.64 19.19
CA PHE A 80 24.56 -50.49 19.17
C PHE A 80 25.45 -50.36 20.42
N MET A 81 25.52 -49.18 21.04
CA MET A 81 26.45 -48.90 22.15
C MET A 81 25.74 -48.62 23.49
N GLY A 82 24.41 -48.61 23.51
CA GLY A 82 23.63 -48.25 24.70
C GLY A 82 23.49 -49.38 25.73
N PRO A 83 23.27 -49.04 27.01
CA PRO A 83 23.00 -50.01 28.06
C PRO A 83 21.68 -50.76 27.82
N ALA A 84 21.60 -52.00 28.29
CA ALA A 84 20.39 -52.81 28.16
C ALA A 84 19.25 -52.23 29.03
N PRO A 85 18.01 -52.10 28.52
CA PRO A 85 17.53 -52.46 27.18
C PRO A 85 17.82 -51.38 26.12
N SER A 86 18.65 -51.72 25.14
CA SER A 86 19.17 -50.78 24.12
C SER A 86 18.09 -50.20 23.23
N LEU A 87 17.05 -50.98 22.88
CA LEU A 87 15.92 -50.51 22.06
C LEU A 87 15.15 -49.38 22.76
N THR A 88 14.77 -49.58 24.03
CA THR A 88 14.04 -48.56 24.80
C THR A 88 14.88 -47.31 24.98
N PHE A 89 16.17 -47.47 25.28
CA PHE A 89 17.08 -46.35 25.47
C PHE A 89 17.31 -45.55 24.17
N ALA A 90 17.48 -46.23 23.04
CA ALA A 90 17.63 -45.59 21.74
C ALA A 90 16.36 -44.83 21.31
N LEU A 91 15.18 -45.41 21.54
CA LEU A 91 13.90 -44.82 21.17
C LEU A 91 13.56 -43.60 22.03
N LEU A 92 13.87 -43.64 23.33
CA LEU A 92 13.76 -42.49 24.23
C LEU A 92 14.64 -41.32 23.78
N ASN A 93 15.91 -41.57 23.45
CA ASN A 93 16.82 -40.52 22.97
C ASN A 93 16.42 -39.98 21.59
N PHE A 94 15.95 -40.82 20.68
CA PHE A 94 15.41 -40.41 19.39
C PHE A 94 14.25 -39.41 19.56
N VAL A 95 13.26 -39.77 20.37
CA VAL A 95 12.09 -38.92 20.64
C VAL A 95 12.50 -37.65 21.38
N ALA A 96 13.44 -37.73 22.34
CA ALA A 96 13.95 -36.56 23.06
C ALA A 96 14.58 -35.53 22.11
N VAL A 97 15.39 -35.97 21.15
CA VAL A 97 15.99 -35.08 20.13
C VAL A 97 14.91 -34.39 19.29
N LEU A 98 13.88 -35.13 18.86
CA LEU A 98 12.77 -34.55 18.09
C LEU A 98 11.96 -33.52 18.89
N ILE A 99 11.68 -33.80 20.17
CA ILE A 99 10.91 -32.90 21.05
C ILE A 99 11.68 -31.60 21.29
N ILE A 100 12.97 -31.71 21.64
CA ILE A 100 13.82 -30.54 21.96
C ILE A 100 14.03 -29.67 20.72
N ALA A 101 14.06 -30.27 19.53
CA ALA A 101 14.26 -29.54 18.28
C ALA A 101 13.04 -28.73 17.82
N CYS A 102 11.85 -28.90 18.39
CA CYS A 102 10.64 -28.25 17.91
C CYS A 102 10.75 -26.70 17.94
N PRO A 103 10.74 -25.99 16.80
CA PRO A 103 11.02 -24.56 16.75
C PRO A 103 9.77 -23.71 17.01
N CYS A 104 9.06 -23.96 18.12
CA CYS A 104 7.78 -23.31 18.44
C CYS A 104 7.83 -21.77 18.41
N ALA A 105 8.96 -21.18 18.81
CA ALA A 105 9.15 -19.73 18.82
C ALA A 105 9.27 -19.12 17.42
N LEU A 106 9.79 -19.88 16.44
CA LEU A 106 10.04 -19.38 15.09
C LEU A 106 8.72 -19.00 14.38
N GLY A 107 7.66 -19.79 14.60
CA GLY A 107 6.35 -19.55 13.98
C GLY A 107 5.61 -18.32 14.53
N LEU A 108 5.94 -17.85 15.74
CA LEU A 108 5.28 -16.72 16.38
C LEU A 108 6.10 -15.42 16.32
N ALA A 109 7.42 -15.50 16.13
CA ALA A 109 8.30 -14.33 16.13
C ALA A 109 7.88 -13.28 15.08
N THR A 110 7.70 -13.71 13.83
CA THR A 110 7.32 -12.85 12.70
C THR A 110 5.94 -12.19 12.87
N PRO A 111 4.83 -12.91 13.12
CA PRO A 111 3.52 -12.28 13.27
C PRO A 111 3.47 -11.33 14.47
N THR A 112 4.16 -11.65 15.56
CA THR A 112 4.23 -10.76 16.74
C THR A 112 4.96 -9.46 16.42
N ALA A 113 6.10 -9.53 15.73
CA ALA A 113 6.86 -8.36 15.31
C ALA A 113 6.05 -7.47 14.36
N ILE A 114 5.33 -8.06 13.39
CA ILE A 114 4.47 -7.32 12.46
C ILE A 114 3.31 -6.67 13.20
N MET A 115 2.64 -7.37 14.11
CA MET A 115 1.51 -6.83 14.86
C MET A 115 1.91 -5.63 15.72
N VAL A 116 3.03 -5.73 16.43
CA VAL A 116 3.57 -4.61 17.23
C VAL A 116 4.04 -3.47 16.32
N GLY A 117 4.74 -3.77 15.23
CA GLY A 117 5.24 -2.76 14.29
C GLY A 117 4.13 -1.98 13.59
N THR A 118 3.07 -2.66 13.15
CA THR A 118 1.88 -2.03 12.55
C THR A 118 1.10 -1.21 13.56
N GLY A 119 0.94 -1.70 14.80
CA GLY A 119 0.36 -0.92 15.90
C GLY A 119 1.15 0.35 16.19
N LYS A 120 2.48 0.26 16.23
CA LYS A 120 3.35 1.43 16.45
C LYS A 120 3.30 2.43 15.31
N GLY A 121 3.19 1.96 14.07
CA GLY A 121 2.98 2.82 12.89
C GLY A 121 1.67 3.60 12.97
N ALA A 122 0.58 2.95 13.41
CA ALA A 122 -0.72 3.59 13.57
C ALA A 122 -0.69 4.72 14.62
N GLU A 123 0.05 4.56 15.71
CA GLU A 123 0.27 5.64 16.71
C GLU A 123 0.92 6.89 16.10
N HIS A 124 1.67 6.74 15.00
CA HIS A 124 2.32 7.84 14.28
C HIS A 124 1.54 8.28 13.02
N GLY A 125 0.29 7.84 12.87
CA GLY A 125 -0.54 8.17 11.70
C GLY A 125 -0.15 7.43 10.41
N VAL A 126 0.68 6.39 10.50
CA VAL A 126 1.10 5.57 9.37
C VAL A 126 0.30 4.27 9.35
N LEU A 127 -0.67 4.19 8.44
CA LEU A 127 -1.52 3.00 8.28
C LEU A 127 -0.88 2.01 7.30
N ILE A 128 -0.33 0.93 7.84
CA ILE A 128 0.32 -0.12 7.05
C ILE A 128 -0.69 -1.22 6.77
N ARG A 129 -1.05 -1.38 5.49
CA ARG A 129 -2.11 -2.31 5.05
C ARG A 129 -1.66 -3.76 4.86
N SER A 130 -0.35 -4.01 4.76
CA SER A 130 0.20 -5.36 4.58
C SER A 130 1.52 -5.57 5.31
N ALA A 131 1.75 -6.79 5.77
CA ALA A 131 3.04 -7.21 6.36
C ALA A 131 4.21 -7.01 5.38
N GLU A 132 4.00 -7.34 4.11
CA GLU A 132 4.99 -7.14 3.05
C GLU A 132 5.40 -5.66 2.92
N ALA A 133 4.44 -4.74 3.00
CA ALA A 133 4.76 -3.31 2.94
C ALA A 133 5.66 -2.89 4.11
N LEU A 134 5.39 -3.36 5.34
CA LEU A 134 6.25 -3.10 6.49
C LEU A 134 7.67 -3.62 6.28
N GLU A 135 7.82 -4.84 5.77
CA GLU A 135 9.13 -5.46 5.51
C GLU A 135 9.92 -4.72 4.42
N ARG A 136 9.27 -4.48 3.28
CA ARG A 136 9.92 -3.83 2.13
C ARG A 136 10.23 -2.36 2.39
N SER A 137 9.56 -1.73 3.35
CA SER A 137 9.80 -0.34 3.75
C SER A 137 11.26 -0.08 4.10
N HIS A 138 11.94 -1.04 4.74
CA HIS A 138 13.36 -0.89 5.11
C HIS A 138 14.29 -0.86 3.89
N GLN A 139 13.87 -1.42 2.76
CA GLN A 139 14.66 -1.55 1.52
C GLN A 139 14.40 -0.40 0.55
N ILE A 140 13.51 0.52 0.89
CA ILE A 140 13.21 1.68 0.05
C ILE A 140 14.45 2.58 -0.02
N ASN A 141 14.92 2.83 -1.23
CA ASN A 141 16.07 3.68 -1.53
C ASN A 141 15.68 4.94 -2.33
N ALA A 142 14.49 4.95 -2.93
CA ALA A 142 13.93 6.10 -3.62
C ALA A 142 12.44 6.23 -3.31
N VAL A 143 12.00 7.46 -3.07
CA VAL A 143 10.58 7.79 -2.87
C VAL A 143 10.15 8.71 -3.99
N LEU A 144 9.27 8.23 -4.86
CA LEU A 144 8.64 9.04 -5.89
C LEU A 144 7.33 9.58 -5.33
N LEU A 145 7.24 10.90 -5.19
CA LEU A 145 6.06 11.57 -4.64
C LEU A 145 5.23 12.13 -5.79
N ASP A 146 3.92 11.86 -5.76
CA ASP A 146 3.01 12.57 -6.65
C ASP A 146 2.90 14.03 -6.21
N LYS A 147 2.90 14.97 -7.16
CA LYS A 147 2.77 16.38 -6.81
C LYS A 147 1.37 16.70 -6.31
N THR A 148 0.37 16.22 -7.04
CA THR A 148 -1.02 16.68 -6.86
C THR A 148 -1.69 15.87 -5.75
N GLY A 149 -1.97 16.50 -4.60
CA GLY A 149 -2.62 15.81 -3.48
C GLY A 149 -1.69 15.02 -2.55
N THR A 150 -0.39 14.91 -2.85
CA THR A 150 0.63 14.48 -1.85
C THR A 150 1.49 15.66 -1.41
N LEU A 151 2.22 16.30 -2.33
CA LEU A 151 3.02 17.50 -2.00
C LEU A 151 2.19 18.78 -1.91
N THR A 152 1.06 18.81 -2.60
CA THR A 152 0.19 19.99 -2.71
C THR A 152 -1.16 19.73 -2.05
N GLN A 153 -1.81 20.81 -1.59
CA GLN A 153 -3.13 20.74 -0.97
C GLN A 153 -4.25 20.33 -1.96
N GLY A 154 -3.95 20.18 -3.25
CA GLY A 154 -4.93 19.82 -4.28
C GLY A 154 -5.98 20.90 -4.58
N LYS A 155 -5.82 22.10 -4.02
CA LYS A 155 -6.71 23.26 -4.20
C LYS A 155 -5.92 24.42 -4.79
N PRO A 156 -6.30 24.94 -5.98
CA PRO A 156 -5.67 26.14 -6.53
C PRO A 156 -5.93 27.36 -5.63
N GLU A 157 -4.91 28.20 -5.47
CA GLU A 157 -4.98 29.46 -4.74
C GLU A 157 -4.27 30.56 -5.55
N VAL A 158 -4.81 31.78 -5.51
CA VAL A 158 -4.21 32.94 -6.18
C VAL A 158 -3.01 33.40 -5.37
N THR A 159 -1.81 33.29 -5.94
CA THR A 159 -0.56 33.73 -5.30
C THR A 159 -0.24 35.18 -5.66
N ASP A 160 -0.26 35.49 -6.95
CA ASP A 160 0.22 36.75 -7.49
C ASP A 160 -0.83 37.41 -8.37
N ILE A 161 -0.97 38.74 -8.24
CA ILE A 161 -1.85 39.55 -9.08
C ILE A 161 -0.96 40.61 -9.73
N ILE A 162 -0.72 40.50 -11.03
CA ILE A 162 0.11 41.45 -11.78
C ILE A 162 -0.84 42.38 -12.53
N ALA A 163 -0.96 43.62 -12.06
CA ALA A 163 -1.80 44.63 -12.68
C ALA A 163 -1.03 45.46 -13.71
N ALA A 164 -1.72 45.93 -14.76
CA ALA A 164 -1.17 46.93 -15.66
C ALA A 164 -0.93 48.26 -14.92
N PRO A 165 -0.02 49.14 -15.38
CA PRO A 165 0.32 50.40 -14.69
C PRO A 165 -0.88 51.32 -14.43
N SER A 166 -1.94 51.18 -15.23
CA SER A 166 -3.17 51.96 -15.18
C SER A 166 -4.24 51.40 -14.23
N SER A 167 -4.01 50.26 -13.57
CA SER A 167 -5.03 49.56 -12.78
C SER A 167 -4.46 49.08 -11.45
N SER A 168 -5.30 49.08 -10.41
CA SER A 168 -4.91 48.50 -9.11
C SER A 168 -5.09 46.98 -9.10
N GLN A 169 -4.32 46.28 -8.26
CA GLN A 169 -4.48 44.83 -8.08
C GLN A 169 -5.88 44.46 -7.56
N GLU A 170 -6.46 45.30 -6.70
CA GLU A 170 -7.84 45.12 -6.19
C GLU A 170 -8.87 45.24 -7.30
N GLU A 171 -8.71 46.21 -8.21
CA GLU A 171 -9.60 46.39 -9.34
C GLU A 171 -9.53 45.20 -10.30
N VAL A 172 -8.33 44.71 -10.60
CA VAL A 172 -8.12 43.50 -11.41
C VAL A 172 -8.77 42.28 -10.76
N LEU A 173 -8.56 42.08 -9.45
CA LEU A 173 -9.14 40.96 -8.71
C LEU A 173 -10.67 41.03 -8.66
N ARG A 174 -11.24 42.22 -8.41
CA ARG A 174 -12.68 42.45 -8.36
C ARG A 174 -13.33 42.16 -9.72
N LEU A 175 -12.73 42.65 -10.81
CA LEU A 175 -13.23 42.41 -12.17
C LEU A 175 -13.13 40.93 -12.56
N ALA A 176 -11.99 40.29 -12.29
CA ALA A 176 -11.78 38.88 -12.56
C ALA A 176 -12.76 37.99 -11.76
N ALA A 177 -12.95 38.26 -10.47
CA ALA A 177 -13.92 37.55 -9.64
C ALA A 177 -15.37 37.77 -10.09
N SER A 178 -15.70 38.96 -10.59
CA SER A 178 -17.05 39.23 -11.14
C SER A 178 -17.30 38.42 -12.42
N ALA A 179 -16.30 38.30 -13.29
CA ALA A 179 -16.39 37.49 -14.51
C ALA A 179 -16.43 35.98 -14.20
N GLU A 180 -15.66 35.54 -13.21
CA GLU A 180 -15.57 34.14 -12.79
C GLU A 180 -16.63 33.74 -11.75
N HIS A 181 -17.52 34.65 -11.32
CA HIS A 181 -18.52 34.39 -10.27
C HIS A 181 -19.42 33.19 -10.59
N SER A 182 -19.77 33.00 -11.88
CA SER A 182 -20.57 31.87 -12.36
C SER A 182 -19.73 30.70 -12.88
N SER A 183 -18.41 30.78 -12.77
CA SER A 183 -17.49 29.76 -13.27
C SER A 183 -17.28 28.66 -12.24
N GLU A 184 -17.64 27.44 -12.60
CA GLU A 184 -17.40 26.24 -11.77
C GLU A 184 -16.00 25.64 -12.00
N HIS A 185 -15.15 26.34 -12.75
CA HIS A 185 -13.80 25.90 -12.98
C HIS A 185 -12.96 26.10 -11.70
N PRO A 186 -12.12 25.14 -11.27
CA PRO A 186 -11.34 25.25 -10.03
C PRO A 186 -10.44 26.50 -9.92
N LEU A 187 -10.04 27.07 -11.06
CA LEU A 187 -9.32 28.35 -11.12
C LEU A 187 -10.27 29.55 -10.92
N GLY A 188 -11.47 29.52 -11.49
CA GLY A 188 -12.49 30.54 -11.27
C GLY A 188 -12.90 30.58 -9.80
N GLU A 189 -13.18 29.42 -9.20
CA GLU A 189 -13.44 29.31 -7.76
C GLU A 189 -12.29 29.86 -6.91
N ALA A 190 -11.04 29.66 -7.33
CA ALA A 190 -9.87 30.19 -6.61
C ALA A 190 -9.81 31.72 -6.67
N ILE A 191 -10.15 32.32 -7.82
CA ILE A 191 -10.21 33.78 -8.01
C ILE A 191 -11.33 34.39 -7.17
N VAL A 192 -12.53 33.82 -7.23
CA VAL A 192 -13.69 34.29 -6.44
C VAL A 192 -13.39 34.21 -4.94
N ARG A 193 -12.84 33.08 -4.47
CA ARG A 193 -12.43 32.89 -3.08
C ARG A 193 -11.33 33.86 -2.64
N ALA A 194 -10.39 34.20 -3.52
CA ALA A 194 -9.35 35.18 -3.24
C ALA A 194 -9.92 36.59 -3.09
N ALA A 195 -10.89 36.97 -3.93
CA ALA A 195 -11.59 38.24 -3.83
C ALA A 195 -12.38 38.35 -2.51
N SER A 196 -13.14 37.31 -2.13
CA SER A 196 -13.92 37.30 -0.87
C SER A 196 -13.08 37.34 0.42
N LYS A 197 -11.78 37.02 0.35
CA LYS A 197 -10.88 37.09 1.51
C LYS A 197 -10.16 38.45 1.63
N LYS A 198 -9.97 39.16 0.52
CA LYS A 198 -9.16 40.39 0.45
C LYS A 198 -9.98 41.68 0.35
N LEU A 199 -11.23 41.60 -0.08
CA LEU A 199 -12.23 42.68 -0.10
C LEU A 199 -13.22 42.50 1.05
#